data_AF-A0A4R8XR48-F1
#
_entry.id   AF-A0A4R8XR48-F1
#
_cell.length_a   1.000
_cell.length_b   1.000
_cell.length_c   1.000
_cell.angle_alpha   90.00
_cell.angle_beta   90.00
_cell.angle_gamma   90.00
#
_symmetry.space_group_name_H-M   'P 1'
#
loop_
_entity.id
_entity.type
_entity.pdbx_description
1 polymer ?
#
loop_
_entity_poly.entity_id
_entity_poly.type
_entity_poly.pdbx_seq_one_letter_code
_entity_poly.pdbx_strand_id
1 'polypeptide(L)' 'MFALADALGIDKFIHFGFSQGCLLALRAVLTHPERFVGLIQCSTQAGGQRARRKRPSAPSLPSGSSSAPRRRSWIS' A
#
# COMPACT_ATOMS: atom_id res chain seq x y z
N MET A 1 -2.31 7.65 26.00
CA MET A 1 -3.61 7.69 25.29
C MET A 1 -4.76 7.55 26.26
N PHE A 2 -4.97 6.41 26.91
CA PHE A 2 -6.13 6.19 27.79
C PHE A 2 -6.18 7.17 28.96
N ALA A 3 -5.10 7.34 29.72
CA ALA A 3 -5.10 8.31 30.83
C ALA A 3 -5.45 9.75 30.41
N LEU A 4 -5.09 10.16 29.19
CA LEU A 4 -5.50 11.45 28.65
C LEU A 4 -6.99 11.47 28.28
N ALA A 5 -7.49 10.40 27.66
CA ALA A 5 -8.90 10.25 27.37
C ALA A 5 -9.74 10.25 28.67
N ASP A 6 -9.28 9.55 29.71
CA ASP A 6 -9.93 9.49 31.02
C ASP A 6 -9.95 10.88 31.68
N ALA A 7 -8.83 11.60 31.64
CA ALA A 7 -8.74 12.97 32.16
C ALA A 7 -9.65 13.96 31.41
N LEU A 8 -9.97 13.67 30.14
CA LEU A 8 -10.88 14.46 29.31
C LEU A 8 -12.33 13.96 29.33
N GLY A 9 -12.64 12.88 30.05
CA GLY A 9 -13.97 12.26 30.06
C GLY A 9 -14.37 11.63 28.73
N ILE A 10 -13.41 11.15 27.94
CA ILE A 10 -13.64 10.51 26.65
C ILE A 10 -13.65 8.98 26.83
N ASP A 11 -14.84 8.40 26.80
CA ASP A 11 -15.03 6.96 26.95
C ASP A 11 -14.54 6.16 25.73
N LYS A 12 -14.88 6.65 24.53
CA LYS A 12 -14.49 6.04 23.24
C LYS A 12 -14.03 7.10 22.25
N PHE A 13 -13.07 6.76 21.40
CA PHE A 13 -12.55 7.68 20.38
C PHE A 13 -12.23 6.98 19.06
N ILE A 14 -12.10 7.78 17.99
CA ILE A 14 -11.49 7.36 16.73
C ILE A 14 -10.01 7.73 16.81
N HIS A 15 -9.12 6.75 16.65
CA HIS A 15 -7.68 7.06 16.62
C HIS A 15 -7.21 7.24 15.19
N PHE A 16 -6.80 8.46 14.87
CA PHE A 16 -6.13 8.81 13.63
C PHE A 16 -4.63 8.94 13.86
N GLY A 17 -3.84 8.48 12.90
CA GLY A 17 -2.47 8.95 12.80
C GLY A 17 -1.71 8.45 11.57
N PHE A 18 -0.41 8.74 11.57
CA PHE A 18 0.45 8.58 10.42
C PHE A 18 1.75 7.84 10.75
N SER A 19 2.26 7.04 9.80
CA SER A 19 3.56 6.37 9.89
C SER A 19 3.66 5.44 11.13
N GLN A 20 4.83 5.33 11.76
CA GLN A 20 5.05 4.41 12.89
C GLN A 20 4.31 4.80 14.16
N GLY A 21 3.86 6.05 14.29
CA GLY A 21 3.18 6.56 15.49
C GLY A 21 1.92 5.78 15.87
N CYS A 22 1.35 5.02 14.94
CA CYS A 22 0.10 4.31 15.14
C CYS A 22 0.24 2.83 15.52
N LEU A 23 1.47 2.30 15.59
CA LEU A 23 1.69 0.91 15.99
C LEU A 23 1.19 0.62 17.42
N LEU A 24 1.28 1.62 18.30
CA LEU A 24 0.73 1.51 19.66
C LEU A 24 -0.80 1.43 19.65
N ALA A 25 -1.47 2.15 18.76
CA ALA A 25 -2.93 2.09 18.62
C ALA A 25 -3.42 0.76 18.06
N LEU A 26 -2.63 0.12 17.18
CA LEU A 26 -2.92 -1.25 16.71
C LEU A 26 -2.89 -2.25 17.86
N ARG A 27 -1.92 -2.16 18.77
CA ARG A 27 -1.92 -3.00 19.97
C ARG A 27 -3.06 -2.65 20.91
N ALA A 28 -3.30 -1.36 21.12
CA ALA A 28 -4.32 -0.89 22.05
C ALA A 28 -5.75 -1.29 21.64
N VAL A 29 -6.08 -1.31 20.35
CA VAL A 29 -7.41 -1.76 19.90
C VAL A 29 -7.62 -3.26 20.14
N LEU A 30 -6.56 -4.06 20.09
CA LEU A 30 -6.63 -5.50 20.34
C LEU A 30 -6.82 -5.81 21.82
N THR A 31 -6.27 -4.99 22.72
CA THR A 31 -6.37 -5.22 24.17
C THR A 31 -7.51 -4.47 24.85
N HIS A 32 -7.98 -3.37 24.25
CA HIS A 32 -9.07 -2.52 24.77
C HIS A 32 -10.03 -2.07 23.66
N PRO A 33 -10.65 -3.00 22.90
CA PRO A 33 -11.55 -2.65 21.80
C PRO A 33 -12.74 -1.78 22.24
N GLU A 34 -13.16 -1.91 23.50
CA GLU A 34 -14.22 -1.10 24.12
C GLU A 34 -13.89 0.38 24.23
N ARG A 35 -12.63 0.79 24.03
CA ARG A 35 -12.20 2.20 24.04
C ARG A 35 -12.19 2.84 22.65
N PHE A 36 -12.47 2.08 21.59
CA PHE A 36 -12.38 2.57 20.22
C PHE A 36 -13.73 2.50 19.49
N VAL A 37 -14.01 3.55 18.72
CA VAL A 37 -15.02 3.51 17.66
C VAL A 37 -14.40 3.00 16.36
N GLY A 38 -13.13 3.34 16.11
CA GLY A 38 -12.41 2.93 14.92
C GLY A 38 -10.97 3.44 14.87
N LEU A 39 -10.26 3.02 13.84
CA LEU A 39 -8.87 3.40 13.55
C LEU A 39 -8.76 3.98 12.13
N ILE A 40 -8.01 5.06 11.98
CA ILE A 40 -7.60 5.59 10.69
C ILE A 40 -6.07 5.58 10.63
N GLN A 41 -5.53 4.70 9.78
CA GLN A 41 -4.10 4.41 9.67
C GLN A 41 -3.58 4.94 8.34
N CYS A 42 -2.74 5.99 8.36
CA CYS A 42 -2.20 6.58 7.15
C CYS A 42 -0.70 6.30 7.02
N SER A 43 -0.29 5.63 5.93
CA SER A 43 1.12 5.26 5.70
C SER A 43 1.76 4.47 6.85
N THR A 44 0.96 3.82 7.69
CA THR A 44 1.41 2.94 8.77
C THR A 44 1.47 1.51 8.26
N GLN A 45 2.60 0.84 8.48
CA GLN A 45 2.72 -0.59 8.23
C GLN A 45 3.26 -1.29 9.48
N ALA A 46 2.52 -2.29 9.96
CA ALA A 46 3.04 -3.24 10.93
C ALA A 46 3.76 -4.38 10.17
N GLY A 47 4.99 -4.69 10.58
CA GLY A 47 5.83 -5.68 9.91
C GLY A 47 6.57 -5.16 8.67
N GLY A 48 7.53 -5.96 8.18
CA GLY A 48 8.33 -5.61 7.00
C GLY A 48 7.55 -5.81 5.69
N GLN A 49 7.93 -5.07 4.64
CA GLN A 49 7.49 -5.45 3.30
C GLN A 49 8.06 -6.83 2.99
N ARG A 50 7.18 -7.82 2.79
CA ARG A 50 7.60 -9.08 2.19
C ARG A 50 8.18 -8.72 0.83
N ALA A 51 9.46 -9.00 0.59
CA ALA A 51 10.10 -8.69 -0.68
C ALA A 51 9.21 -9.20 -1.80
N ARG A 52 8.61 -8.28 -2.57
CA ARG A 52 7.74 -8.64 -3.68
C ARG A 52 8.60 -9.48 -4.61
N ARG A 53 8.32 -10.79 -4.71
CA ARG A 53 9.05 -11.69 -5.61
C ARG A 53 9.04 -11.01 -6.98
N LYS A 54 10.21 -10.57 -7.46
CA LYS A 54 10.32 -9.93 -8.77
C LYS A 54 9.69 -10.90 -9.77
N ARG A 55 8.58 -10.51 -10.40
CA ARG A 55 8.12 -11.23 -11.59
C ARG A 55 9.27 -11.13 -12.59
N PRO A 56 9.72 -12.24 -13.21
CA PRO A 56 10.69 -12.15 -14.29
C PRO A 56 10.15 -11.15 -15.31
N SER A 57 10.96 -10.17 -15.71
CA SER A 57 10.63 -9.29 -16.81
C SER A 57 10.41 -10.15 -18.04
N ALA A 58 9.30 -9.93 -18.76
CA ALA A 58 9.11 -10.55 -20.06
C ALA A 58 10.31 -10.18 -20.95
N PRO A 59 10.85 -11.12 -21.75
CA PRO A 59 11.92 -10.80 -22.69
C PRO A 59 11.45 -9.68 -23.61
N SER A 60 12.28 -8.64 -23.76
CA SER A 60 12.05 -7.57 -24.73
C SER A 60 12.03 -8.19 -26.13
N LEU A 61 10.92 -8.04 -26.85
CA LEU A 61 10.87 -8.42 -28.26
C LEU A 61 11.88 -7.56 -29.03
N PRO A 62 12.69 -8.14 -29.93
CA PRO A 62 13.60 -7.36 -30.75
C PRO A 62 12.80 -6.36 -31.60
N SER A 63 13.21 -5.09 -31.57
CA SER A 63 12.66 -4.04 -32.40
C SER A 63 13.02 -4.32 -33.86
N GLY A 64 12.17 -5.03 -34.58
CA GLY A 64 12.30 -5.21 -36.02
C GLY A 64 12.11 -3.87 -36.72
N SER A 65 13.16 -3.35 -37.35
CA SER A 65 13.04 -2.28 -38.34
C SER A 65 12.30 -2.85 -39.55
N SER A 66 11.04 -2.43 -39.73
CA SER A 66 10.24 -2.73 -40.91
C SER A 66 10.81 -2.01 -42.13
N SER A 67 11.68 -2.66 -42.91
CA SER A 67 11.87 -2.32 -44.32
C SER A 67 10.88 -3.14 -45.15
N ALA A 68 9.75 -2.52 -45.51
CA ALA A 68 8.78 -3.13 -46.41
C ALA A 68 9.42 -3.43 -47.79
N PRO A 69 9.23 -4.62 -48.38
CA PRO A 69 9.77 -4.92 -49.70
C PRO A 69 9.02 -4.15 -50.79
N ARG A 70 9.75 -3.42 -51.64
CA ARG A 70 9.20 -2.73 -52.82
C ARG A 70 8.63 -3.77 -53.80
N ARG A 71 7.33 -3.70 -54.09
CA ARG A 71 6.70 -4.47 -55.18
C ARG A 71 7.37 -4.10 -56.51
N ARG A 72 7.98 -5.08 -57.19
CA ARG A 72 8.29 -4.98 -58.62
C ARG A 72 7.01 -5.26 -59.40
N SER A 73 6.49 -4.26 -60.11
CA SER A 73 5.44 -4.43 -61.10
C SER A 73 6.03 -5.03 -62.37
N TRP A 74 5.53 -6.19 -62.79
CA TRP A 74 5.76 -6.74 -64.12
C TRP A 74 4.69 -6.17 -65.05
N ILE A 75 5.10 -5.53 -66.15
CA ILE A 75 4.22 -5.18 -67.27
C ILE A 75 4.60 -6.12 -68.42
N SER A 76 3.55 -6.65 -69.07
CA SER A 76 3.56 -7.60 -70.19
C SER A 76 4.24 -7.08 -71.45
#